data_AF-A0A1I8PUI9-F1
#
_entry.id   AF-A0A1I8PUI9-F1
#
_cell.length_a   1.000
_cell.length_b   1.000
_cell.length_c   1.000
_cell.angle_alpha   90.00
_cell.angle_beta   90.00
_cell.angle_gamma   90.00
#
_symmetry.space_group_name_H-M   'P 1'
#
loop_
_entity.id
_entity.type
_entity.pdbx_description
1 polymer ?
#
loop_
_entity_poly.entity_id
_entity_poly.type
_entity_poly.pdbx_seq_one_letter_code
_entity_poly.pdbx_strand_id
1 'polypeptide(L)'
;MFKCIPIFKGCNRQVEFVDKRHCSLPTVPEEILRYSRTLEELFLDANHIRDLPKNFFRLHRLRKLGLSDNEIVRLPPDIQQFENLVELDVSRNGKFITKKHKKLS
;
A
#
# COMPACT_ATOMS: atom_id res chain seq x y z
N MET A 1 21.73 -13.36 -12.20
CA MET A 1 20.67 -13.82 -11.29
C MET A 1 19.33 -13.32 -11.82
N PHE A 2 18.46 -14.27 -12.16
CA PHE A 2 17.04 -14.28 -12.57
C PHE A 2 16.20 -13.02 -12.20
N LYS A 3 15.26 -12.47 -12.97
CA LYS A 3 14.54 -12.83 -14.21
C LYS A 3 13.94 -11.53 -14.79
N CYS A 4 14.40 -11.07 -15.95
CA CYS A 4 13.60 -10.22 -16.82
C CYS A 4 13.14 -11.10 -17.98
N ILE A 5 11.88 -11.54 -17.96
CA ILE A 5 11.26 -12.25 -19.07
C ILE A 5 10.10 -11.38 -19.56
N PRO A 6 10.26 -10.62 -20.65
CA PRO A 6 9.16 -9.93 -21.30
C PRO A 6 8.58 -10.87 -22.37
N ILE A 7 7.50 -11.59 -22.06
CA ILE A 7 6.77 -12.34 -23.08
C ILE A 7 5.26 -12.31 -22.76
N PHE A 8 4.48 -12.09 -23.81
CA PHE A 8 3.04 -12.34 -23.97
C PHE A 8 2.08 -11.14 -24.02
N LYS A 9 1.81 -10.77 -25.29
CA LYS A 9 0.53 -10.34 -25.85
C LYS A 9 -0.69 -10.82 -25.06
N GLY A 10 -1.43 -9.84 -24.56
CA GLY A 10 -2.78 -9.93 -24.01
C GLY A 10 -2.99 -8.65 -23.20
N CYS A 11 -3.79 -7.70 -23.69
CA CYS A 11 -4.15 -6.49 -22.94
C CYS A 11 -5.08 -6.85 -21.76
N ASN A 12 -4.52 -7.55 -20.79
CA ASN A 12 -5.07 -7.76 -19.46
C ASN A 12 -3.86 -7.65 -18.54
N ARG A 13 -3.46 -6.40 -18.28
CA ARG A 13 -2.21 -6.04 -17.61
C ARG A 13 -2.34 -6.48 -16.15
N GLN A 14 -2.01 -7.74 -15.88
CA GLN A 14 -1.90 -8.28 -14.53
C GLN A 14 -0.66 -7.66 -13.93
N VAL A 15 -0.83 -6.49 -13.30
CA VAL A 15 0.26 -5.83 -12.61
C VAL A 15 0.31 -6.41 -11.20
N GLU A 16 1.36 -7.18 -10.96
CA GLU A 16 1.65 -7.80 -9.66
C GLU A 16 2.50 -6.89 -8.78
N PHE A 17 3.32 -6.02 -9.38
CA PHE A 17 4.23 -5.12 -8.69
C PHE A 17 4.03 -3.68 -9.17
N VAL A 18 3.84 -2.75 -8.24
CA VAL A 18 3.78 -1.31 -8.51
C VAL A 18 4.78 -0.57 -7.62
N ASP A 19 5.68 0.16 -8.26
CA ASP A 19 6.61 1.08 -7.61
C ASP A 19 6.20 2.52 -7.94
N LYS A 20 5.81 3.25 -6.91
CA LYS A 20 5.43 4.67 -6.96
C LYS A 20 6.12 5.44 -5.84
N ARG A 21 7.36 5.09 -5.54
CA ARG A 21 8.19 5.82 -4.56
C ARG A 21 8.56 7.22 -5.08
N HIS A 22 8.72 8.19 -4.18
CA HIS A 22 9.13 9.57 -4.51
C HIS A 22 8.26 10.29 -5.55
N CYS A 23 6.98 9.92 -5.66
CA CYS A 23 6.06 10.51 -6.63
C CYS A 23 5.36 11.76 -6.09
N SER A 24 5.69 12.23 -4.88
CA SER A 24 5.05 13.36 -4.19
C SER A 24 3.52 13.24 -4.18
N LEU A 25 3.01 12.01 -4.08
CA LEU A 25 1.57 11.73 -4.19
C LEU A 25 0.86 12.18 -2.91
N PRO A 26 -0.15 13.07 -3.00
CA PRO A 26 -0.95 13.45 -1.84
C PRO A 26 -1.92 12.35 -1.38
N THR A 27 -2.23 11.41 -2.28
CA THR A 27 -3.14 10.27 -2.04
C THR A 27 -2.81 9.13 -3.00
N VAL A 28 -3.34 7.94 -2.74
CA VAL A 28 -3.19 6.78 -3.62
C VAL A 28 -4.01 6.99 -4.91
N PRO A 29 -3.38 7.00 -6.10
CA PRO A 29 -4.10 7.20 -7.36
C PRO A 29 -5.02 6.03 -7.70
N GLU A 30 -6.18 6.33 -8.31
CA GLU A 30 -7.17 5.32 -8.71
C GLU A 30 -6.64 4.31 -9.73
N GLU A 31 -5.57 4.65 -10.46
CA GLU A 31 -4.90 3.73 -11.37
C GLU A 31 -4.42 2.47 -10.64
N ILE A 32 -3.94 2.60 -9.40
CA ILE A 32 -3.49 1.45 -8.58
C ILE A 32 -4.68 0.55 -8.22
N LEU A 33 -5.88 1.15 -8.04
CA LEU A 33 -7.10 0.41 -7.74
C LEU A 33 -7.55 -0.47 -8.92
N ARG A 34 -7.16 -0.14 -10.16
CA ARG A 34 -7.45 -1.01 -11.33
C ARG A 34 -6.75 -2.36 -11.21
N TYR A 35 -5.67 -2.45 -10.45
CA TYR A 35 -4.89 -3.67 -10.25
C TYR A 35 -5.32 -4.45 -9.00
N SER A 36 -6.47 -4.15 -8.38
CA SER A 36 -6.86 -4.75 -7.09
C SER A 36 -6.96 -6.27 -7.05
N ARG A 37 -7.14 -6.90 -8.22
CA ARG A 37 -7.23 -8.37 -8.34
C ARG A 37 -5.88 -9.06 -8.55
N THR A 38 -4.85 -8.32 -8.98
CA THR A 38 -3.56 -8.90 -9.40
C THR A 38 -2.39 -8.36 -8.60
N LEU A 39 -2.52 -7.21 -7.96
CA LEU A 39 -1.43 -6.54 -7.25
C LEU A 39 -1.02 -7.32 -6.00
N GLU A 40 0.24 -7.73 -5.96
CA GLU A 40 0.88 -8.44 -4.84
C GLU A 40 1.83 -7.52 -4.07
N GLU A 41 2.56 -6.64 -4.74
CA GLU A 41 3.56 -5.78 -4.13
C GLU A 41 3.33 -4.32 -4.51
N LEU A 42 3.24 -3.44 -3.51
CA LEU A 42 3.03 -2.01 -3.69
C LEU A 42 3.97 -1.19 -2.82
N PHE A 43 4.80 -0.39 -3.49
CA PHE A 43 5.74 0.52 -2.84
C PHE A 43 5.32 1.97 -3.09
N LEU A 44 4.95 2.65 -2.01
CA LEU A 44 4.50 4.05 -1.98
C LEU A 44 5.37 4.88 -1.02
N ASP A 45 6.61 4.46 -0.80
CA ASP A 45 7.54 5.13 0.10
C ASP A 45 7.89 6.54 -0.36
N ALA A 46 8.19 7.43 0.59
CA ALA A 46 8.55 8.82 0.34
C ALA A 46 7.52 9.57 -0.51
N ASN A 47 6.25 9.52 -0.07
CA ASN A 47 5.16 10.31 -0.63
C ASN A 47 4.52 11.18 0.45
N HIS A 48 3.50 11.97 0.08
CA HIS A 48 2.77 12.84 1.00
C HIS A 48 1.37 12.27 1.30
N ILE A 49 1.25 10.94 1.36
CA ILE A 49 -0.03 10.28 1.56
C ILE A 49 -0.45 10.48 3.01
N ARG A 50 -1.59 11.15 3.21
CA ARG A 50 -2.17 11.41 4.54
C ARG A 50 -3.20 10.37 4.96
N ASP A 51 -4.02 9.94 4.00
CA ASP A 51 -5.10 9.00 4.21
C ASP A 51 -5.10 7.97 3.07
N LEU A 52 -5.41 6.71 3.40
CA LEU A 52 -5.62 5.64 2.44
C LEU A 52 -7.13 5.57 2.10
N PRO A 53 -7.51 5.61 0.81
CA PRO A 53 -8.92 5.58 0.43
C PRO A 53 -9.55 4.21 0.75
N LYS A 54 -10.85 4.15 1.06
CA LYS A 54 -11.53 2.87 1.37
C LYS A 54 -11.39 1.81 0.27
N ASN A 55 -11.29 2.24 -0.98
CA ASN A 55 -11.10 1.35 -2.12
C ASN A 55 -9.73 0.67 -2.12
N PHE A 56 -8.74 1.23 -1.41
CA PHE A 56 -7.41 0.67 -1.26
C PHE A 56 -7.41 -0.69 -0.54
N PHE A 57 -8.36 -0.89 0.37
CA PHE A 57 -8.51 -2.13 1.13
C PHE A 57 -9.08 -3.30 0.29
N ARG A 58 -9.46 -3.05 -0.97
CA ARG A 58 -9.88 -4.09 -1.93
C ARG A 58 -8.72 -4.84 -2.58
N LEU A 59 -7.46 -4.50 -2.29
CA LEU A 59 -6.29 -5.21 -2.82
C LEU A 59 -6.08 -6.52 -2.05
N HIS A 60 -6.99 -7.49 -2.20
CA HIS A 60 -6.96 -8.73 -1.40
C HIS A 60 -5.72 -9.59 -1.65
N ARG A 61 -5.07 -9.46 -2.80
CA ARG A 61 -3.84 -10.18 -3.16
C ARG A 61 -2.56 -9.49 -2.70
N LEU A 62 -2.66 -8.31 -2.08
CA LEU A 62 -1.50 -7.57 -1.65
C LEU A 62 -0.77 -8.33 -0.53
N ARG A 63 0.51 -8.62 -0.78
CA ARG A 63 1.43 -9.32 0.11
C ARG A 63 2.43 -8.38 0.75
N LYS A 64 2.88 -7.36 0.02
CA LYS A 64 3.84 -6.37 0.51
C LYS A 64 3.34 -4.97 0.26
N LEU A 65 3.35 -4.15 1.30
CA LEU A 65 2.94 -2.76 1.26
C LEU A 65 4.00 -1.88 1.93
N GLY A 66 4.69 -1.07 1.14
CA GLY A 66 5.59 -0.02 1.60
C GLY A 66 4.89 1.33 1.60
N LEU A 67 4.80 1.96 2.76
CA LEU A 67 4.25 3.29 2.99
C LEU A 67 5.21 4.12 3.86
N SER A 68 6.51 3.83 3.78
CA SER A 68 7.51 4.48 4.60
C SER A 68 7.67 5.94 4.23
N ASP A 69 7.99 6.80 5.19
CA ASP A 69 8.22 8.24 4.96
C ASP A 69 7.00 8.91 4.28
N ASN A 70 5.82 8.68 4.85
CA ASN A 70 4.56 9.32 4.46
C ASN A 70 3.95 10.15 5.62
N GLU A 71 2.82 10.78 5.38
CA GLU A 71 2.10 11.60 6.37
C GLU A 71 0.89 10.85 6.96
N ILE A 72 0.93 9.51 7.01
CA ILE A 72 -0.22 8.70 7.46
C ILE A 72 -0.38 8.82 8.98
N VAL A 73 -1.44 9.48 9.41
CA VAL A 73 -1.73 9.72 10.83
C VAL A 73 -2.39 8.50 11.49
N ARG A 74 -3.21 7.78 10.73
CA ARG A 74 -3.98 6.62 11.20
C ARG A 74 -4.19 5.60 10.09
N LEU A 75 -4.03 4.32 10.43
CA LEU A 75 -4.52 3.21 9.61
C LEU A 75 -5.98 2.95 10.00
N PRO A 76 -6.94 3.01 9.07
CA PRO A 76 -8.33 2.67 9.38
C PRO A 76 -8.48 1.18 9.69
N PRO A 77 -9.55 0.77 10.40
CA PRO A 77 -9.78 -0.63 10.76
C PRO A 77 -9.95 -1.54 9.54
N ASP A 78 -10.24 -0.97 8.36
CA ASP A 78 -10.33 -1.65 7.07
C ASP A 78 -9.00 -2.28 6.61
N ILE A 79 -7.86 -1.96 7.24
CA ILE A 79 -6.57 -2.64 7.00
C ILE A 79 -6.66 -4.16 7.17
N GLN A 80 -7.62 -4.63 7.96
CA GLN A 80 -7.94 -6.04 8.16
C GLN A 80 -8.46 -6.76 6.90
N GLN A 81 -8.89 -6.03 5.85
CA GLN A 81 -9.33 -6.64 4.60
C GLN A 81 -8.18 -7.21 3.75
N PHE A 82 -6.93 -6.87 4.09
CA PHE A 82 -5.76 -7.44 3.43
C PHE A 82 -5.48 -8.86 3.96
N GLU A 83 -6.18 -9.84 3.42
CA GLU A 83 -6.07 -11.25 3.84
C GLU A 83 -4.70 -11.88 3.58
N ASN A 84 -3.98 -11.41 2.55
CA ASN A 84 -2.72 -11.98 2.11
C ASN A 84 -1.49 -11.12 2.48
N LEU A 85 -1.66 -10.07 3.29
CA LEU A 85 -0.57 -9.15 3.62
C LEU A 85 0.43 -9.81 4.56
N VAL A 86 1.66 -9.91 4.11
CA VAL A 86 2.78 -10.49 4.85
C VAL A 86 3.66 -9.38 5.43
N GLU A 87 3.87 -8.30 4.68
CA GLU A 87 4.74 -7.19 5.07
C GLU A 87 4.01 -5.87 4.91
N LEU A 88 3.95 -5.10 6.00
CA LEU A 88 3.45 -3.73 6.03
C LEU A 88 4.53 -2.84 6.63
N ASP A 89 5.17 -2.02 5.81
CA ASP A 89 6.10 -1.00 6.28
C ASP A 89 5.41 0.36 6.30
N VAL A 90 5.33 0.94 7.48
CA VAL A 90 4.80 2.28 7.74
C VAL A 90 5.80 3.10 8.55
N SER A 91 7.09 2.75 8.45
CA SER A 91 8.15 3.45 9.17
C SER A 91 8.17 4.95 8.79
N ARG A 92 8.51 5.81 9.76
CA ARG A 92 8.58 7.27 9.57
C ARG A 92 7.27 7.94 9.12
N ASN A 93 6.11 7.34 9.38
CA ASN A 93 4.85 8.07 9.27
C ASN A 93 4.65 9.05 10.43
N GLY A 94 4.14 10.24 10.10
CA GLY A 94 3.97 11.36 11.02
C GLY A 94 3.09 11.02 12.22
N LYS A 95 3.73 10.64 13.33
CA LYS A 95 3.11 10.29 14.63
C LYS A 95 1.88 9.42 14.44
N PHE A 96 2.07 8.10 14.35
CA PHE A 96 1.02 7.18 14.75
C PHE A 96 0.53 7.59 16.13
N ILE A 97 -0.62 8.28 16.19
CA ILE A 97 -1.35 8.47 17.43
C ILE A 97 -1.99 7.11 17.70
N THR A 98 -1.15 6.15 18.07
CA THR A 98 -1.61 5.04 18.88
C THR A 98 -2.23 5.75 20.07
N LYS A 99 -3.55 5.66 20.20
CA LYS A 99 -4.16 5.72 21.53
C LYS A 99 -3.50 4.57 22.28
N LYS A 100 -2.31 4.81 22.86
CA LYS A 100 -1.81 4.01 23.96
C LYS A 100 -2.97 4.00 24.92
N HIS A 101 -3.51 2.81 25.18
CA HIS A 101 -4.40 2.57 26.29
C HIS A 101 -3.88 3.37 27.48
N LYS A 102 -4.59 4.45 27.82
CA LYS A 102 -4.47 5.08 29.13
C LYS A 102 -5.00 4.01 30.08
N LYS A 103 -4.08 3.22 30.63
CA LYS A 103 -4.36 2.33 31.76
C LYS A 103 -4.92 3.26 32.84
N LEU A 104 -6.22 3.16 33.10
CA LEU A 104 -6.82 3.81 34.26
C LEU A 104 -6.07 3.27 35.48
N SER A 105 -5.43 4.17 36.21
CA SER A 105 -5.01 3.96 37.59
C SER A 105 -5.65 5.05 38.43
#